data_AF-A0A971CRM2-F1
#
_entry.id   AF-A0A971CRM2-F1
#
_cell.length_a   1.000
_cell.length_b   1.000
_cell.length_c   1.000
_cell.angle_alpha   90.00
_cell.angle_beta   90.00
_cell.angle_gamma   90.00
#
_symmetry.space_group_name_H-M   'P 1'
#
loop_
_entity.id
_entity.type
_entity.pdbx_description
1 polymer ?
#
loop_
_entity_poly.entity_id
_entity_poly.type
_entity_poly.pdbx_seq_one_letter_code
_entity_poly.pdbx_strand_id
1 'polypeptide(L)'
;MKNVRRLWILLAFVVLSSFAVLLYYGGEIYREAPPIPEEVVIQETGEVLFTKQQILDGQNVWQSTGGQQLGSVWGHGAYVAPDWTADWLHREAVFLLDFWARADGADDY
;
A
#
# COMPACT_ATOMS: atom_id res chain seq x y z
N MET A 1 -20.53 -6.32 -48.48
CA MET A 1 -20.35 -5.32 -47.42
C MET A 1 -20.09 -6.04 -46.10
N LYS A 2 -18.95 -5.79 -45.43
CA LYS A 2 -18.68 -6.35 -44.09
C LYS A 2 -19.87 -6.01 -43.18
N ASN A 3 -20.40 -6.99 -42.43
CA ASN A 3 -21.61 -6.81 -41.64
C ASN A 3 -21.29 -5.99 -40.37
N VAL A 4 -21.24 -4.66 -40.53
CA VAL A 4 -20.85 -3.68 -39.50
C VAL A 4 -21.66 -3.85 -38.21
N ARG A 5 -22.94 -4.23 -38.32
CA ARG A 5 -23.80 -4.53 -37.17
C ARG A 5 -23.23 -5.63 -36.28
N ARG A 6 -22.66 -6.70 -36.86
CA ARG A 6 -22.02 -7.78 -36.10
C ARG A 6 -20.79 -7.30 -35.34
N LEU A 7 -20.00 -6.40 -35.94
CA LEU A 7 -18.83 -5.81 -35.28
C LEU A 7 -19.22 -4.92 -34.10
N TRP A 8 -20.28 -4.11 -34.24
CA TRP A 8 -20.80 -3.30 -33.13
C TRP A 8 -21.35 -4.14 -31.99
N ILE A 9 -22.03 -5.27 -32.29
CA ILE A 9 -22.49 -6.20 -31.26
C ILE A 9 -21.31 -6.82 -30.52
N LEU A 10 -20.28 -7.27 -31.25
CA LEU A 10 -19.07 -7.82 -30.63
C LEU A 10 -18.33 -6.78 -29.78
N LEU A 11 -18.22 -5.54 -30.27
CA LEU A 11 -17.63 -4.44 -29.50
C LEU A 11 -18.43 -4.16 -28.22
N ALA A 12 -19.76 -4.04 -28.33
CA ALA A 12 -20.62 -3.83 -27.17
C ALA A 12 -20.48 -4.96 -26.16
N PHE A 13 -20.42 -6.21 -26.63
CA PHE A 13 -20.20 -7.36 -25.76
C PHE A 13 -18.87 -7.26 -25.00
N VAL A 14 -17.75 -7.00 -25.70
CA VAL A 14 -16.42 -6.86 -25.08
C VAL A 14 -16.38 -5.71 -24.08
N VAL A 15 -16.96 -4.57 -24.42
CA VAL A 15 -17.03 -3.40 -23.52
C VAL A 15 -17.83 -3.74 -22.27
N LEU A 16 -19.06 -4.25 -22.43
CA LEU A 16 -19.93 -4.56 -21.30
C LEU A 16 -19.34 -5.65 -20.40
N SER A 17 -18.76 -6.71 -20.96
CA SER A 17 -18.11 -7.75 -20.16
C SER A 17 -16.88 -7.20 -19.42
N SER A 18 -16.08 -6.35 -20.05
CA SER A 18 -14.90 -5.75 -19.42
C SER A 18 -15.28 -4.83 -18.25
N PHE A 19 -16.30 -3.98 -18.45
CA PHE A 19 -16.82 -3.12 -17.38
C PHE A 19 -17.46 -3.92 -16.25
N ALA A 20 -18.15 -5.01 -16.55
CA ALA A 20 -18.71 -5.89 -15.51
C ALA A 20 -17.60 -6.46 -14.61
N VAL A 21 -16.52 -6.96 -15.21
CA VAL A 21 -15.35 -7.46 -14.46
C VAL A 21 -14.67 -6.34 -13.66
N LEU A 22 -14.47 -5.17 -14.27
CA LEU A 22 -13.86 -4.02 -13.61
C LEU A 22 -14.67 -3.55 -12.39
N LEU A 23 -16.00 -3.43 -12.52
CA LEU A 23 -16.88 -3.01 -11.43
C LEU A 23 -16.93 -4.05 -10.31
N TYR A 24 -16.96 -5.34 -10.66
CA TYR A 24 -16.95 -6.42 -9.68
C TYR A 24 -15.67 -6.37 -8.83
N TYR A 25 -14.49 -6.43 -9.46
CA TYR A 25 -13.22 -6.41 -8.73
C TYR A 25 -12.92 -5.05 -8.10
N GLY A 26 -13.38 -3.95 -8.68
CA GLY A 26 -13.33 -2.64 -8.05
C GLY A 26 -14.06 -2.64 -6.70
N GLY A 27 -15.26 -3.24 -6.63
CA GLY A 27 -16.00 -3.42 -5.38
C GLY A 27 -15.26 -4.29 -4.35
N GLU A 28 -14.63 -5.37 -4.80
CA GLU A 28 -13.83 -6.24 -3.91
C GLU A 28 -12.61 -5.50 -3.35
N ILE A 29 -11.92 -4.68 -4.14
CA ILE A 29 -10.79 -3.85 -3.67
C ILE A 29 -11.24 -2.92 -2.53
N TYR A 30 -12.42 -2.31 -2.61
CA TYR A 30 -12.92 -1.44 -1.53
C TYR A 30 -13.24 -2.20 -0.23
N ARG A 31 -13.62 -3.48 -0.32
CA ARG A 31 -13.95 -4.32 0.83
C ARG A 31 -12.71 -4.90 1.52
N GLU A 32 -11.74 -5.30 0.71
CA GLU A 32 -10.52 -6.00 1.16
C GLU A 32 -9.32 -5.05 1.31
N ALA A 33 -9.50 -3.74 1.12
CA ALA A 33 -8.46 -2.76 1.33
C ALA A 33 -7.94 -2.84 2.78
N PRO A 34 -6.61 -2.78 3.00
CA PRO A 34 -6.04 -2.79 4.34
C PRO A 34 -6.65 -1.65 5.18
N PRO A 35 -7.30 -1.96 6.32
CA PRO A 35 -7.91 -0.93 7.15
C PRO A 35 -6.84 -0.10 7.86
N ILE A 36 -7.02 1.22 7.88
CA ILE A 36 -6.17 2.11 8.69
C ILE A 36 -6.69 2.05 10.14
N PRO A 37 -5.87 1.63 11.12
CA PRO A 37 -6.31 1.50 12.51
C PRO A 37 -6.65 2.88 13.10
N GLU A 38 -7.62 2.93 14.01
CA GLU A 38 -7.99 4.16 14.73
C GLU A 38 -6.86 4.63 15.64
N GLU A 39 -6.24 3.71 16.37
CA GLU A 39 -5.09 3.95 17.26
C GLU A 39 -4.12 2.78 17.22
N VAL A 40 -2.83 3.09 17.30
CA VAL A 40 -1.74 2.13 17.53
C VAL A 40 -1.25 2.36 18.95
N VAL A 41 -1.36 1.36 19.81
CA VAL A 41 -1.05 1.46 21.25
C VAL A 41 0.09 0.54 21.64
N ILE A 42 0.93 0.99 22.58
CA ILE A 42 1.96 0.17 23.21
C ILE A 42 1.26 -0.78 24.19
N GLN A 43 1.38 -2.09 23.98
CA GLN A 43 0.65 -3.08 24.78
C GLN A 43 0.99 -3.05 26.27
N GLU A 44 2.26 -2.77 26.61
CA GLU A 44 2.74 -2.80 28.00
C GLU A 44 2.31 -1.58 28.81
N THR A 45 2.23 -0.40 28.18
CA THR A 45 1.96 0.88 28.86
C THR A 45 0.57 1.43 28.61
N GLY A 46 -0.10 0.99 27.54
CA GLY A 46 -1.36 1.55 27.06
C GLY A 46 -1.23 2.94 26.41
N GLU A 47 0.00 3.41 26.17
CA GLU A 47 0.25 4.69 25.54
C GLU A 47 -0.07 4.62 24.03
N VAL A 48 -0.76 5.65 23.52
CA VAL A 48 -1.05 5.80 22.09
C VAL A 48 0.22 6.28 21.38
N LEU A 49 0.73 5.47 20.45
CA LEU A 49 1.88 5.79 19.62
C LEU A 49 1.47 6.70 18.45
N PHE A 50 0.48 6.27 17.66
CA PHE A 50 -0.08 7.06 16.56
C PHE A 50 -1.59 6.82 16.39
N THR A 51 -2.30 7.84 15.92
CA THR A 51 -3.73 7.78 15.56
C THR A 51 -3.92 7.70 14.05
N LYS A 52 -5.11 7.28 13.61
CA LYS A 52 -5.53 7.32 12.21
C LYS A 52 -5.30 8.67 11.55
N GLN A 53 -5.64 9.75 12.26
CA GLN A 53 -5.49 11.10 11.72
C GLN A 53 -4.02 11.42 11.44
N GLN A 54 -3.11 11.03 12.35
CA GLN A 54 -1.67 11.24 12.14
C GLN A 54 -1.12 10.44 10.95
N ILE A 55 -1.64 9.23 10.70
CA ILE A 55 -1.28 8.44 9.51
C ILE A 55 -1.74 9.16 8.23
N LEU A 56 -2.98 9.66 8.20
CA LEU A 56 -3.53 10.40 7.05
C LEU A 56 -2.82 11.73 6.82
N ASP A 57 -2.46 12.43 7.90
CA ASP A 57 -1.67 13.66 7.82
C ASP A 57 -0.26 13.37 7.30
N GLY A 58 0.37 12.29 7.75
CA GLY A 58 1.65 11.81 7.20
C GLY A 58 1.56 11.51 5.70
N GLN A 59 0.47 10.91 5.23
CA GLN A 59 0.21 10.71 3.80
C GLN A 59 0.12 12.05 3.05
N ASN A 60 -0.55 13.06 3.60
CA ASN A 60 -0.62 14.39 3.01
C ASN A 60 0.77 15.06 2.94
N VAL A 61 1.57 14.93 4.01
CA VAL A 61 2.94 15.43 4.02
C VAL A 61 3.77 14.73 2.93
N TRP A 62 3.71 13.41 2.82
CA TRP A 62 4.39 12.65 1.76
C TRP A 62 3.97 13.10 0.35
N GLN A 63 2.69 13.38 0.13
CA GLN A 63 2.22 13.92 -1.16
C GLN A 63 2.83 15.31 -1.44
N SER A 64 2.91 16.17 -0.42
CA SER A 64 3.46 17.53 -0.55
C SER A 64 4.98 17.58 -0.78
N THR A 65 5.73 16.57 -0.34
CA THR A 65 7.19 16.49 -0.52
C THR A 65 7.58 15.93 -1.90
N GLY A 66 6.61 15.60 -2.75
CA GLY A 66 6.81 15.08 -4.10
C GLY A 66 6.25 13.67 -4.32
N GLY A 67 5.83 12.99 -3.24
CA GLY A 67 5.17 11.69 -3.29
C GLY A 67 5.92 10.66 -4.12
N GLN A 68 5.24 10.12 -5.12
CA GLN A 68 5.77 9.12 -6.05
C GLN A 68 6.85 9.64 -7.00
N GLN A 69 7.14 10.94 -7.03
CA GLN A 69 8.24 11.48 -7.85
C GLN A 69 9.60 11.38 -7.15
N LEU A 70 9.61 11.21 -5.82
CA LEU A 70 10.84 11.12 -5.05
C LEU A 70 11.37 9.68 -5.02
N GLY A 71 10.51 8.73 -4.67
CA GLY A 71 10.77 7.29 -4.62
C GLY A 71 9.48 6.52 -4.83
N SER A 72 9.41 5.27 -4.36
CA SER A 72 8.20 4.45 -4.46
C SER A 72 7.61 4.08 -3.10
N VAL A 73 6.31 3.81 -3.11
CA VAL A 73 5.56 3.19 -2.00
C VAL A 73 4.77 2.04 -2.62
N TRP A 74 4.83 0.85 -2.02
CA TRP A 74 4.24 -0.36 -2.59
C TRP A 74 4.63 -0.61 -4.06
N GLY A 75 5.88 -0.32 -4.41
CA GLY A 75 6.43 -0.51 -5.76
C GLY A 75 5.97 0.53 -6.79
N HIS A 76 5.13 1.50 -6.42
CA HIS A 76 4.65 2.54 -7.32
C HIS A 76 5.36 3.86 -7.04
N GLY A 77 6.15 4.34 -8.00
CA GLY A 77 6.80 5.64 -7.96
C GLY A 77 8.10 5.69 -8.75
N ALA A 78 8.95 6.66 -8.42
CA ALA A 78 10.24 6.88 -9.04
C ALA A 78 11.30 5.89 -8.52
N TYR A 79 12.38 5.72 -9.29
CA TYR A 79 13.43 4.74 -9.01
C TYR A 79 14.75 5.35 -8.54
N VAL A 80 14.75 6.65 -8.19
CA VAL A 80 15.96 7.34 -7.72
C VAL A 80 16.16 7.11 -6.22
N ALA A 81 15.13 7.39 -5.41
CA ALA A 81 15.10 7.00 -4.01
C ALA A 81 14.61 5.53 -3.88
N PRO A 82 14.82 4.87 -2.71
CA PRO A 82 14.33 3.51 -2.51
C PRO A 82 12.79 3.43 -2.49
N ASP A 83 12.28 2.21 -2.45
CA ASP A 83 10.90 1.97 -2.02
C ASP A 83 10.80 2.13 -0.50
N TRP A 84 10.04 3.12 -0.04
CA TRP A 84 9.96 3.45 1.38
C TRP A 84 9.31 2.35 2.21
N THR A 85 8.35 1.61 1.63
CA THR A 85 7.73 0.47 2.34
C THR A 85 8.74 -0.65 2.54
N ALA A 86 9.50 -0.98 1.50
CA ALA A 86 10.51 -2.03 1.58
C ALA A 86 11.69 -1.65 2.48
N ASP A 87 12.22 -0.42 2.36
CA ASP A 87 13.34 0.05 3.16
C ASP A 87 12.97 0.16 4.64
N TRP A 88 11.78 0.69 4.97
CA TRP A 88 11.28 0.72 6.35
C TRP A 88 11.15 -0.67 6.94
N LEU A 89 10.46 -1.59 6.23
CA LEU A 89 10.24 -2.95 6.70
C LEU A 89 11.55 -3.70 6.93
N HIS A 90 12.53 -3.51 6.04
CA HIS A 90 13.85 -4.13 6.20
C HIS A 90 14.58 -3.59 7.43
N ARG A 91 14.63 -2.27 7.61
CA ARG A 91 15.29 -1.65 8.77
C ARG A 91 14.63 -2.02 10.08
N GLU A 92 13.30 -2.08 10.13
CA GLU A 92 12.54 -2.53 11.29
C GLU A 92 12.86 -3.99 11.62
N ALA A 93 12.84 -4.88 10.63
CA ALA A 93 13.17 -6.29 10.84
C ALA A 93 14.61 -6.48 11.35
N VAL A 94 15.58 -5.78 10.75
CA VAL A 94 16.98 -5.79 11.18
C VAL A 94 17.12 -5.27 12.61
N PHE A 95 16.43 -4.17 12.94
CA PHE A 95 16.42 -3.62 14.30
C PHE A 95 15.86 -4.61 15.32
N LEU A 96 14.75 -5.29 14.99
CA LEU A 96 14.15 -6.29 15.88
C LEU A 96 15.07 -7.50 16.08
N LEU A 97 15.74 -7.96 15.01
CA LEU A 97 16.72 -9.05 15.09
C LEU A 97 17.90 -8.69 16.01
N ASP A 98 18.50 -7.51 15.82
CA ASP A 98 19.57 -7.00 16.69
C ASP A 98 19.11 -6.87 18.15
N PHE A 99 17.88 -6.37 18.37
CA PHE A 99 17.32 -6.22 19.70
C PHE A 99 17.18 -7.56 20.42
N TRP A 100 16.68 -8.59 19.73
CA TRP A 100 16.56 -9.94 20.30
C TRP A 100 17.91 -10.62 20.50
N ALA A 101 18.84 -10.50 19.55
CA ALA A 101 20.18 -11.07 19.66
C ALA A 101 20.91 -10.54 20.92
N ARG A 102 20.82 -9.24 21.18
CA ARG A 102 21.40 -8.62 22.38
C ARG A 102 20.70 -9.04 23.66
N ALA A 103 19.37 -9.23 23.62
CA ALA A 103 18.63 -9.75 24.76
C ALA A 103 19.07 -11.19 25.12
N ASP A 104 19.48 -11.98 24.12
CA ASP A 104 20.01 -13.33 24.28
C ASP A 104 21.53 -13.37 24.58
N GLY A 105 22.20 -12.22 24.63
CA GLY A 105 23.61 -12.08 25.00
C GLY A 105 24.61 -12.17 23.84
N ALA A 106 24.14 -12.11 22.60
CA ALA A 106 25.00 -11.95 21.42
C ALA A 106 25.32 -10.46 21.16
N ASP A 107 26.39 -10.18 20.41
CA ASP A 107 26.80 -8.82 20.06
C ASP A 107 25.93 -8.22 18.92
N ASP A 108 25.59 -9.04 17.92
CA ASP A 108 24.75 -8.76 16.76
C ASP A 108 23.98 -10.02 16.29
N TYR A 109 23.06 -9.86 15.32
CA TYR A 109 22.31 -10.96 14.69
C TYR A 109 23.03 -11.61 13.51
#